data_AF-A0A818BHN3-F1
#
_entry.id   AF-A0A818BHN3-F1
#
_cell.length_a   1.000
_cell.length_b   1.000
_cell.length_c   1.000
_cell.angle_alpha   90.00
_cell.angle_beta   90.00
_cell.angle_gamma   90.00
#
_symmetry.space_group_name_H-M   'P 1'
#
loop_
_entity.id
_entity.type
_entity.pdbx_description
1 polymer ?
#
loop_
_entity_poly.entity_id
_entity_poly.type
_entity_poly.pdbx_seq_one_letter_code
_entity_poly.pdbx_strand_id
1 'polypeptide(L)'
;AWLITGGTNAGIMRLVGDIVGMNSDRFRRIPLIGIATWGCVCDYTDLDVHGGNAYFGKSSSDKKGEAPLEANHTKFIFVDDGTAKKFGGEITFRARLEQAISRGYFESRKILHSSNPHASLSEPSSLQSEYSDAVPVVLLVVEGGPNTVRTIHQAVVENNIPAVLLDGTGRCCDLFAKAFRLYNKYYVELIDETLAK
;
A
#
# COMPACT_ATOMS: atom_id res chain seq x y z
N ALA A 1 -6.04 -11.02 -7.37
CA ALA A 1 -5.42 -10.12 -6.38
C ALA A 1 -4.86 -8.89 -7.11
N TRP A 2 -4.70 -7.78 -6.40
CA TRP A 2 -3.95 -6.60 -6.86
C TRP A 2 -2.66 -6.50 -6.06
N LEU A 3 -1.58 -6.03 -6.68
CA LEU A 3 -0.31 -5.76 -6.01
C LEU A 3 -0.09 -4.25 -5.96
N ILE A 4 0.02 -3.69 -4.75
CA ILE A 4 0.12 -2.23 -4.53
C ILE A 4 1.48 -1.92 -3.90
N THR A 5 2.29 -1.10 -4.57
CA THR A 5 3.63 -0.70 -4.11
C THR A 5 3.83 0.82 -4.15
N GLY A 6 5.03 1.30 -3.81
CA GLY A 6 5.41 2.71 -3.96
C GLY A 6 5.66 3.16 -5.42
N GLY A 7 5.68 2.23 -6.39
CA GLY A 7 5.74 2.53 -7.83
C GLY A 7 7.08 3.04 -8.38
N THR A 8 8.01 3.46 -7.52
CA THR A 8 9.31 3.96 -7.96
C THR A 8 10.28 2.80 -8.23
N ASN A 9 11.23 3.00 -9.14
CA ASN A 9 12.28 2.06 -9.48
C ASN A 9 13.43 2.11 -8.46
N ALA A 10 13.08 1.94 -7.18
CA ALA A 10 14.00 1.97 -6.06
C ALA A 10 13.60 0.93 -5.00
N GLY A 11 14.59 0.35 -4.34
CA GLY A 11 14.38 -0.62 -3.26
C GLY A 11 13.49 -1.80 -3.67
N ILE A 12 12.52 -2.14 -2.82
CA ILE A 12 11.64 -3.31 -3.00
C ILE A 12 10.74 -3.17 -4.23
N MET A 13 10.30 -1.96 -4.56
CA MET A 13 9.41 -1.72 -5.70
C MET A 13 10.06 -2.12 -7.03
N ARG A 14 11.37 -1.86 -7.18
CA ARG A 14 12.16 -2.34 -8.32
C ARG A 14 12.16 -3.88 -8.39
N LEU A 15 12.44 -4.56 -7.27
CA LEU A 15 12.48 -6.03 -7.23
C LEU A 15 11.12 -6.63 -7.61
N VAL A 16 10.03 -6.04 -7.11
CA VAL A 16 8.67 -6.46 -7.48
C VAL A 16 8.43 -6.28 -8.98
N GLY A 17 8.83 -5.13 -9.52
CA GLY A 17 8.76 -4.85 -10.95
C GLY A 17 9.52 -5.85 -11.79
N ASP A 18 10.79 -6.09 -11.46
CA ASP A 18 11.67 -7.05 -12.14
C ASP A 18 11.06 -8.46 -12.12
N ILE A 19 10.55 -8.92 -10.96
CA ILE A 19 9.87 -10.21 -10.83
C ILE A 19 8.63 -10.28 -11.73
N VAL A 20 7.76 -9.27 -11.68
CA VAL A 20 6.54 -9.24 -12.51
C VAL A 20 6.88 -9.21 -14.00
N GLY A 21 7.90 -8.44 -14.40
CA GLY A 21 8.36 -8.34 -15.78
C GLY A 21 8.94 -9.65 -16.31
N MET A 22 9.85 -10.28 -15.56
CA MET A 22 10.44 -11.59 -15.91
C MET A 22 9.41 -12.72 -15.99
N ASN A 23 8.26 -12.54 -15.34
CA ASN A 23 7.20 -13.52 -15.24
C ASN A 23 5.89 -12.98 -15.85
N SER A 24 5.99 -12.12 -16.87
CA SER A 24 4.86 -11.39 -17.42
C SER A 24 3.70 -12.30 -17.86
N ASP A 25 3.96 -13.49 -18.41
CA ASP A 25 2.92 -14.46 -18.73
C ASP A 25 2.10 -14.91 -17.52
N ARG A 26 2.77 -15.10 -16.36
CA ARG A 26 2.13 -15.49 -15.11
C ARG A 26 1.38 -14.33 -14.46
N PHE A 27 1.91 -13.11 -14.55
CA PHE A 27 1.36 -11.93 -13.86
C PHE A 27 0.51 -11.02 -14.77
N ARG A 28 0.30 -11.37 -16.05
CA ARG A 28 -0.39 -10.52 -17.05
C ARG A 28 -1.74 -9.98 -16.60
N ARG A 29 -2.48 -10.74 -15.78
CA ARG A 29 -3.82 -10.37 -15.31
C ARG A 29 -3.84 -9.76 -13.90
N ILE A 30 -2.68 -9.59 -13.27
CA ILE A 30 -2.56 -9.05 -11.92
C ILE A 30 -2.20 -7.56 -12.05
N PRO A 31 -3.11 -6.64 -11.66
CA PRO A 31 -2.77 -5.23 -11.63
C PRO A 31 -1.63 -4.99 -10.63
N LEU A 32 -0.51 -4.49 -11.14
CA LEU A 32 0.58 -3.94 -10.36
C LEU A 32 0.42 -2.42 -10.35
N ILE A 33 0.04 -1.87 -9.19
CA ILE A 33 -0.35 -0.47 -9.00
C ILE A 33 0.73 0.23 -8.16
N GLY A 34 1.30 1.30 -8.69
CA GLY A 34 2.27 2.13 -7.98
C GLY A 34 1.59 3.35 -7.39
N ILE A 35 1.74 3.59 -6.10
CA ILE A 35 1.29 4.82 -5.44
C ILE A 35 2.53 5.62 -5.07
N ALA A 36 2.81 6.69 -5.80
CA ALA A 36 4.04 7.47 -5.64
C ALA A 36 3.75 8.91 -5.19
N THR A 37 4.57 9.45 -4.29
CA THR A 37 4.58 10.90 -4.02
C THR A 37 5.03 11.65 -5.27
N TRP A 38 4.20 12.57 -5.78
CA TRP A 38 4.43 13.31 -7.03
C TRP A 38 5.76 14.07 -7.02
N GLY A 39 6.05 14.82 -5.95
CA GLY A 39 7.29 15.59 -5.82
C GLY A 39 8.59 14.75 -5.69
N CYS A 40 8.49 13.42 -5.71
CA CYS A 40 9.63 12.50 -5.74
C CYS A 40 9.82 11.82 -7.09
N VAL A 41 8.92 12.00 -8.06
CA VAL A 41 9.02 11.35 -9.38
C VAL A 41 10.03 12.12 -10.24
N CYS A 42 11.02 11.41 -10.78
CA CYS A 42 11.96 12.01 -11.74
C CYS A 42 11.25 12.41 -13.02
N ASP A 43 11.66 13.53 -13.60
CA ASP A 43 11.15 14.01 -14.90
C ASP A 43 9.62 14.07 -14.96
N TYR A 44 8.98 14.36 -13.81
CA TYR A 44 7.53 14.45 -13.68
C TYR A 44 6.91 15.46 -14.65
N THR A 45 7.70 16.43 -15.13
CA THR A 45 7.30 17.40 -16.17
C THR A 45 6.89 16.73 -17.48
N ASP A 46 7.43 15.56 -17.81
CA ASP A 46 7.04 14.79 -19.00
C ASP A 46 5.64 14.19 -18.84
N LEU A 47 5.17 14.03 -17.60
CA LEU A 47 3.83 13.57 -17.23
C LEU A 47 2.86 14.72 -16.95
N ASP A 48 3.35 15.95 -16.81
CA ASP A 48 2.53 17.16 -16.58
C ASP A 48 1.94 17.67 -17.89
N VAL A 49 1.06 16.85 -18.47
CA VAL A 49 0.34 17.16 -19.71
C VAL A 49 -1.13 17.46 -19.40
N HIS A 50 -1.70 18.45 -20.09
CA HIS A 50 -3.12 18.77 -20.00
C HIS A 50 -3.97 17.77 -20.80
N GLY A 51 -4.05 16.54 -20.27
CA GLY A 51 -4.76 15.43 -20.88
C GLY A 51 -4.03 14.81 -22.08
N GLY A 52 -4.47 13.59 -22.45
CA GLY A 52 -3.89 12.84 -23.55
C GLY A 52 -2.75 11.91 -23.14
N ASN A 53 -1.94 11.51 -24.13
CA ASN A 53 -0.84 10.59 -23.92
C ASN A 53 0.45 11.35 -23.59
N ALA A 54 1.14 10.92 -22.55
CA ALA A 54 2.50 11.35 -22.23
C ALA A 54 3.50 10.26 -22.62
N TYR A 55 4.69 10.66 -23.07
CA TYR A 55 5.81 9.74 -23.25
C TYR A 55 6.73 9.90 -22.04
N PHE A 56 6.86 8.83 -21.27
CA PHE A 56 7.76 8.81 -20.12
C PHE A 56 8.93 7.89 -20.41
N GLY A 57 10.12 8.49 -20.50
CA GLY A 57 11.36 7.77 -20.79
C GLY A 57 11.86 6.96 -19.61
N LYS A 58 12.83 6.07 -19.87
CA LYS A 58 13.58 5.41 -18.80
C LYS A 58 14.53 6.44 -18.19
N SER A 59 14.13 7.00 -17.06
CA SER A 59 14.96 7.95 -16.32
C SER A 59 15.87 7.25 -15.31
N SER A 60 17.02 7.86 -15.07
CA SER A 60 17.89 7.58 -13.93
C SER A 60 18.07 8.87 -13.15
N SER A 61 18.05 8.80 -11.82
CA SER A 61 18.34 9.97 -10.99
C SER A 61 19.35 9.62 -9.91
N ASP A 62 20.39 10.43 -9.86
CA ASP A 62 21.37 10.46 -8.78
C ASP A 62 20.99 11.51 -7.71
N LYS A 63 19.87 12.22 -7.90
CA LYS A 63 19.44 13.29 -7.00
C LYS A 63 18.74 12.68 -5.79
N LYS A 64 19.23 13.04 -4.61
CA LYS A 64 18.61 12.65 -3.34
C LYS A 64 17.15 13.13 -3.29
N GLY A 65 16.26 12.22 -2.91
CA GLY A 65 14.84 12.52 -2.74
C GLY A 65 13.99 12.35 -4.00
N GLU A 66 14.59 11.98 -5.12
CA GLU A 66 13.89 11.63 -6.34
C GLU A 66 14.11 10.14 -6.69
N ALA A 67 13.15 9.52 -7.37
CA ALA A 67 13.30 8.20 -7.95
C ALA A 67 12.50 8.09 -9.26
N PRO A 68 13.04 7.39 -10.28
CA PRO A 68 12.30 7.13 -11.51
C PRO A 68 11.11 6.20 -11.24
N LEU A 69 10.12 6.16 -12.14
CA LEU A 69 9.03 5.18 -12.07
C LEU A 69 9.53 3.80 -12.51
N GLU A 70 8.93 2.75 -11.96
CA GLU A 70 9.22 1.36 -12.32
C GLU A 70 8.37 0.94 -13.53
N ALA A 71 9.01 0.46 -14.59
CA ALA A 71 8.39 0.29 -15.91
C ALA A 71 7.43 -0.91 -16.02
N ASN A 72 7.53 -1.90 -15.13
CA ASN A 72 6.66 -3.08 -15.15
C ASN A 72 5.34 -2.86 -14.38
N HIS A 73 5.16 -1.71 -13.73
CA HIS A 73 3.88 -1.34 -13.15
C HIS A 73 2.83 -1.07 -14.25
N THR A 74 1.62 -1.57 -14.02
CA THR A 74 0.51 -1.46 -14.99
C THR A 74 -0.33 -0.19 -14.80
N LYS A 75 -0.28 0.41 -13.62
CA LYS A 75 -1.06 1.59 -13.23
C LYS A 75 -0.29 2.41 -12.21
N PHE A 76 -0.54 3.71 -12.21
CA PHE A 76 0.01 4.64 -11.23
C PHE A 76 -1.07 5.52 -10.62
N ILE A 77 -0.90 5.85 -9.35
CA ILE A 77 -1.59 6.92 -8.64
C ILE A 77 -0.50 7.85 -8.12
N PHE A 78 -0.53 9.11 -8.55
CA PHE A 78 0.38 10.14 -8.05
C PHE A 78 -0.31 10.93 -6.94
N VAL A 79 0.35 11.01 -5.78
CA VAL A 79 -0.14 11.76 -4.62
C VAL A 79 0.71 13.00 -4.46
N ASP A 80 0.09 14.16 -4.64
CA ASP A 80 0.73 15.45 -4.39
C ASP A 80 0.37 15.95 -2.99
N ASP A 81 1.38 16.17 -2.16
CA ASP A 81 1.27 16.76 -0.82
C ASP A 81 1.87 18.17 -0.75
N GLY A 82 2.21 18.75 -1.90
CA GLY A 82 2.85 20.06 -2.05
C GLY A 82 4.33 20.08 -1.70
N THR A 83 4.93 18.94 -1.32
CA THR A 83 6.36 18.86 -1.01
C THR A 83 7.18 18.38 -2.20
N ALA A 84 8.44 18.82 -2.27
CA ALA A 84 9.40 18.33 -3.24
C ALA A 84 10.45 17.46 -2.55
N LYS A 85 10.84 16.36 -3.21
CA LYS A 85 11.95 15.47 -2.80
C LYS A 85 11.79 14.82 -1.43
N LYS A 86 10.57 14.72 -0.93
CA LYS A 86 10.27 14.17 0.39
C LYS A 86 9.35 12.95 0.25
N PHE A 87 9.94 11.77 0.40
CA PHE A 87 9.18 10.53 0.34
C PHE A 87 8.19 10.38 1.50
N GLY A 88 7.08 9.70 1.22
CA GLY A 88 6.08 9.31 2.20
C GLY A 88 4.86 10.22 2.28
N GLY A 89 4.71 11.18 1.35
CA GLY A 89 3.47 11.95 1.19
C GLY A 89 2.27 11.06 0.85
N GLU A 90 2.52 9.91 0.21
CA GLU A 90 1.48 8.95 -0.16
C GLU A 90 0.95 8.10 0.99
N ILE A 91 1.65 8.02 2.12
CA ILE A 91 1.41 7.00 3.17
C ILE A 91 -0.03 7.05 3.70
N THR A 92 -0.51 8.24 4.07
CA THR A 92 -1.87 8.43 4.57
C THR A 92 -2.93 8.14 3.50
N PHE A 93 -2.68 8.52 2.25
CA PHE A 93 -3.58 8.21 1.13
C PHE A 93 -3.66 6.70 0.91
N ARG A 94 -2.51 6.01 0.88
CA ARG A 94 -2.41 4.56 0.72
C ARG A 94 -3.19 3.83 1.80
N ALA A 95 -3.02 4.21 3.07
CA ALA A 95 -3.76 3.63 4.19
C ALA A 95 -5.29 3.76 4.03
N ARG A 96 -5.78 4.95 3.65
CA ARG A 96 -7.21 5.19 3.42
C ARG A 96 -7.76 4.39 2.24
N LEU A 97 -6.99 4.30 1.16
CA LEU A 97 -7.37 3.51 -0.01
C LEU A 97 -7.46 2.02 0.33
N GLU A 98 -6.48 1.48 1.04
CA GLU A 98 -6.46 0.07 1.47
C GLU A 98 -7.62 -0.24 2.42
N GLN A 99 -7.92 0.65 3.36
CA GLN A 99 -9.09 0.52 4.24
C GLN A 99 -10.40 0.53 3.44
N ALA A 100 -10.51 1.42 2.46
CA ALA A 100 -11.70 1.52 1.62
C ALA A 100 -11.93 0.25 0.78
N ILE A 101 -10.85 -0.32 0.22
CA ILE A 101 -10.88 -1.60 -0.49
C ILE A 101 -11.29 -2.72 0.47
N SER A 102 -10.66 -2.79 1.65
CA SER A 102 -10.90 -3.83 2.64
C SER A 102 -12.37 -3.94 3.05
N ARG A 103 -13.03 -2.79 3.24
CA ARG A 103 -14.44 -2.71 3.64
C ARG A 103 -15.45 -2.84 2.49
N GLY A 104 -15.01 -3.11 1.26
CA GLY A 104 -15.91 -3.33 0.13
C GLY A 104 -16.65 -2.06 -0.34
N TYR A 105 -16.19 -0.85 0.03
CA TYR A 105 -16.87 0.42 -0.31
C TYR A 105 -17.12 0.61 -1.82
N PHE A 106 -16.41 -0.12 -2.68
CA PHE A 106 -16.53 -0.04 -4.12
C PHE A 106 -17.61 -0.96 -4.71
N GLU A 107 -17.97 -2.07 -4.05
CA GLU A 107 -19.02 -3.00 -4.53
C GLU A 107 -20.43 -2.51 -4.14
N SER A 108 -20.61 -1.90 -2.97
CA SER A 108 -21.92 -1.41 -2.51
C SER A 108 -22.51 -0.27 -3.37
N ARG A 109 -21.70 0.41 -4.20
CA ARG A 109 -22.20 1.45 -5.14
C ARG A 109 -22.74 0.90 -6.46
N LYS A 110 -22.49 -0.36 -6.81
CA LYS A 110 -23.06 -0.98 -8.02
C LYS A 110 -24.57 -1.22 -7.88
N ILE A 111 -25.08 -1.32 -6.65
CA ILE A 111 -26.51 -1.54 -6.37
C ILE A 111 -27.34 -0.25 -6.45
N LEU A 112 -26.73 0.94 -6.37
CA LEU A 112 -27.45 2.23 -6.40
C LEU A 112 -27.83 2.74 -7.80
N HIS A 113 -27.46 2.03 -8.87
CA HIS A 113 -27.86 2.41 -10.23
C HIS A 113 -29.13 1.70 -10.74
N SER A 114 -29.82 0.94 -9.89
CA SER A 114 -31.16 0.44 -10.20
C SER A 114 -32.24 1.46 -9.78
N SER A 115 -32.50 2.40 -10.68
CA SER A 115 -33.81 3.06 -10.91
C SER A 115 -34.61 3.57 -9.70
N ASN A 116 -34.22 4.68 -9.07
CA ASN A 116 -35.19 5.71 -8.60
C ASN A 116 -34.49 7.06 -8.28
N PRO A 117 -34.73 8.16 -9.03
CA PRO A 117 -34.12 9.46 -8.76
C PRO A 117 -34.69 10.22 -7.54
N HIS A 118 -35.66 9.64 -6.82
CA HIS A 118 -36.32 10.27 -5.67
C HIS A 118 -36.08 9.57 -4.32
N ALA A 119 -35.15 8.62 -4.24
CA ALA A 119 -34.77 8.03 -2.96
C ALA A 119 -33.97 9.05 -2.14
N SER A 120 -34.61 9.60 -1.11
CA SER A 120 -33.96 10.38 -0.06
C SER A 120 -32.79 9.60 0.55
N LEU A 121 -31.73 10.34 0.90
CA LEU A 121 -30.59 9.88 1.70
C LEU A 121 -31.12 9.27 3.01
N SER A 122 -31.45 7.99 2.97
CA SER A 122 -31.73 7.18 4.15
C SER A 122 -30.49 6.34 4.35
N GLU A 123 -29.86 6.55 5.52
CA GLU A 123 -28.79 5.72 6.04
C GLU A 123 -29.14 4.24 5.82
N PRO A 124 -28.20 3.43 5.28
CA PRO A 124 -28.48 2.04 5.00
C PRO A 124 -28.91 1.34 6.29
N SER A 125 -30.14 0.82 6.26
CA SER A 125 -30.75 0.11 7.37
C SER A 125 -30.04 -1.22 7.60
N SER A 126 -29.94 -1.54 8.87
CA SER A 126 -29.24 -2.64 9.52
C SER A 126 -29.51 -4.04 8.94
N LEU A 127 -28.45 -4.86 8.93
CA LEU A 127 -28.45 -6.33 8.99
C LEU A 127 -28.73 -7.12 7.70
N GLN A 128 -27.99 -6.87 6.61
CA GLN A 128 -27.73 -7.87 5.58
C GLN A 128 -26.23 -7.95 5.26
N SER A 129 -25.63 -9.08 5.67
CA SER A 129 -24.25 -9.57 5.44
C SER A 129 -23.09 -8.57 5.57
N GLU A 130 -22.77 -8.19 6.81
CA GLU A 130 -21.62 -7.35 7.17
C GLU A 130 -20.23 -7.88 6.70
N TYR A 131 -20.19 -9.11 6.16
CA TYR A 131 -18.96 -9.80 5.73
C TYR A 131 -18.96 -10.28 4.27
N SER A 132 -20.04 -10.13 3.49
CA SER A 132 -20.08 -10.70 2.12
C SER A 132 -19.22 -9.93 1.10
N ASP A 133 -18.86 -8.69 1.41
CA ASP A 133 -18.27 -7.75 0.44
C ASP A 133 -16.84 -7.31 0.83
N ALA A 134 -16.29 -7.82 1.93
CA ALA A 134 -14.95 -7.46 2.39
C ALA A 134 -13.88 -8.07 1.49
N VAL A 135 -12.95 -7.24 0.99
CA VAL A 135 -11.80 -7.70 0.19
C VAL A 135 -10.62 -7.93 1.13
N PRO A 136 -10.06 -9.15 1.24
CA PRO A 136 -8.91 -9.39 2.10
C PRO A 136 -7.70 -8.57 1.64
N VAL A 137 -7.16 -7.75 2.55
CA VAL A 137 -5.93 -6.97 2.32
C VAL A 137 -4.86 -7.46 3.30
N VAL A 138 -3.63 -7.61 2.82
CA VAL A 138 -2.46 -7.97 3.63
C VAL A 138 -1.29 -7.08 3.24
N LEU A 139 -0.55 -6.60 4.24
CA LEU A 139 0.69 -5.86 4.03
C LEU A 139 1.88 -6.81 4.10
N LEU A 140 2.69 -6.89 3.05
CA LEU A 140 3.98 -7.60 3.07
C LEU A 140 5.11 -6.58 3.26
N VAL A 141 5.96 -6.80 4.26
CA VAL A 141 7.11 -5.95 4.55
C VAL A 141 8.38 -6.77 4.45
N VAL A 142 9.20 -6.44 3.44
CA VAL A 142 10.50 -7.10 3.23
C VAL A 142 11.56 -6.39 4.06
N GLU A 143 11.74 -5.09 3.91
CA GLU A 143 12.62 -4.27 4.74
C GLU A 143 11.93 -2.92 4.99
N GLY A 144 12.61 -1.93 5.58
CA GLY A 144 12.08 -0.58 5.58
C GLY A 144 12.84 0.42 6.43
N GLY A 145 12.49 1.68 6.20
CA GLY A 145 12.95 2.82 7.00
C GLY A 145 11.85 3.38 7.89
N PRO A 146 12.02 4.61 8.44
CA PRO A 146 11.03 5.24 9.31
C PRO A 146 9.63 5.36 8.69
N ASN A 147 9.55 5.64 7.39
CA ASN A 147 8.28 5.70 6.66
C ASN A 147 7.57 4.33 6.58
N THR A 148 8.34 3.23 6.53
CA THR A 148 7.78 1.88 6.56
C THR A 148 7.16 1.57 7.93
N VAL A 149 7.79 2.01 9.02
CA VAL A 149 7.22 1.89 10.38
C VAL A 149 5.86 2.61 10.46
N ARG A 150 5.76 3.82 9.88
CA ARG A 150 4.48 4.55 9.78
C ARG A 150 3.44 3.77 8.96
N THR A 151 3.86 3.20 7.83
CA THR A 151 2.98 2.39 6.97
C THR A 151 2.44 1.16 7.71
N ILE A 152 3.30 0.46 8.46
CA ILE A 152 2.91 -0.67 9.31
C ILE A 152 1.91 -0.23 10.38
N HIS A 153 2.18 0.88 11.07
CA HIS A 153 1.27 1.41 12.09
C HIS A 153 -0.12 1.68 11.52
N GLN A 154 -0.20 2.39 10.40
CA GLN A 154 -1.49 2.70 9.78
C GLN A 154 -2.22 1.44 9.29
N ALA A 155 -1.50 0.48 8.72
CA ALA A 155 -2.11 -0.77 8.29
C ALA A 155 -2.65 -1.58 9.49
N VAL A 156 -1.78 -1.89 10.46
CA VAL A 156 -2.09 -2.84 11.53
C VAL A 156 -2.97 -2.21 12.61
N VAL A 157 -2.60 -1.03 13.10
CA VAL A 157 -3.24 -0.40 14.27
C VAL A 157 -4.49 0.37 13.87
N GLU A 158 -4.42 1.16 12.80
CA GLU A 158 -5.54 2.05 12.41
C GLU A 158 -6.56 1.34 11.51
N ASN A 159 -6.11 0.39 10.68
CA ASN A 159 -6.96 -0.22 9.65
C ASN A 159 -7.26 -1.71 9.84
N ASN A 160 -6.70 -2.35 10.88
CA ASN A 160 -6.83 -3.79 11.13
C ASN A 160 -6.41 -4.66 9.93
N ILE A 161 -5.42 -4.20 9.16
CA ILE A 161 -4.84 -4.94 8.04
C ILE A 161 -3.64 -5.73 8.58
N PRO A 162 -3.64 -7.08 8.49
CA PRO A 162 -2.52 -7.88 8.96
C PRO A 162 -1.25 -7.58 8.16
N ALA A 163 -0.11 -7.53 8.85
CA ALA A 163 1.19 -7.35 8.25
C ALA A 163 2.06 -8.61 8.42
N VAL A 164 2.68 -9.06 7.33
CA VAL A 164 3.69 -10.11 7.30
C VAL A 164 5.06 -9.44 7.18
N LEU A 165 5.88 -9.55 8.22
CA LEU A 165 7.23 -9.01 8.25
C LEU A 165 8.24 -10.14 8.04
N LEU A 166 9.19 -9.94 7.13
CA LEU A 166 10.24 -10.92 6.83
C LEU A 166 11.44 -10.68 7.74
N ASP A 167 11.70 -11.61 8.66
CA ASP A 167 12.86 -11.58 9.56
C ASP A 167 14.16 -11.94 8.82
N GLY A 168 15.26 -11.30 9.19
CA GLY A 168 16.59 -11.53 8.61
C GLY A 168 16.87 -10.77 7.32
N THR A 169 15.95 -9.90 6.90
CA THR A 169 16.09 -9.08 5.69
C THR A 169 16.76 -7.73 5.97
N GLY A 170 16.82 -7.29 7.24
CA GLY A 170 17.45 -6.03 7.63
C GLY A 170 16.51 -4.91 8.07
N ARG A 171 17.15 -3.82 8.55
CA ARG A 171 16.52 -2.54 8.92
C ARG A 171 15.31 -2.71 9.85
N CYS A 172 14.15 -2.10 9.53
CA CYS A 172 13.01 -2.14 10.45
C CYS A 172 12.45 -3.54 10.69
N CYS A 173 12.53 -4.46 9.72
CA CYS A 173 12.00 -5.81 9.88
C CYS A 173 12.74 -6.58 10.98
N ASP A 174 14.07 -6.52 11.01
CA ASP A 174 14.86 -7.16 12.06
C ASP A 174 14.62 -6.53 13.44
N LEU A 175 14.36 -5.21 13.49
CA LEU A 175 13.98 -4.53 14.73
C LEU A 175 12.63 -5.04 15.26
N PHE A 176 11.62 -5.15 14.38
CA PHE A 176 10.33 -5.73 14.76
C PHE A 176 10.45 -7.20 15.16
N ALA A 177 11.22 -8.00 14.42
CA ALA A 177 11.43 -9.41 14.75
C ALA A 177 12.14 -9.58 16.10
N LYS A 178 13.16 -8.75 16.38
CA LYS A 178 13.81 -8.73 17.69
C LYS A 178 12.85 -8.31 18.80
N ALA A 179 12.07 -7.26 18.58
CA ALA A 179 11.07 -6.80 19.54
C ALA A 179 10.02 -7.88 19.83
N PHE A 180 9.53 -8.56 18.80
CA PHE A 180 8.57 -9.66 18.92
C PHE A 180 9.16 -10.83 19.74
N ARG A 181 10.40 -11.25 19.48
CA ARG A 181 11.07 -12.30 20.28
C ARG A 181 11.24 -11.89 21.74
N LEU A 182 11.65 -10.65 22.00
CA LEU A 182 11.80 -10.12 23.36
C LEU A 182 10.46 -10.05 24.08
N TYR A 183 9.41 -9.58 23.40
CA TYR A 183 8.06 -9.55 23.94
C TYR A 183 7.59 -10.96 24.33
N ASN A 184 7.73 -11.94 23.45
CA ASN A 184 7.32 -13.31 23.76
C ASN A 184 8.15 -13.92 24.89
N LYS A 185 9.47 -13.69 24.89
CA LYS A 185 10.35 -14.18 25.96
C LYS A 185 9.98 -13.61 27.32
N TYR A 186 9.81 -12.29 27.43
CA TYR A 186 9.68 -11.67 28.75
C TYR A 186 8.25 -11.44 29.21
N TYR A 187 7.30 -11.29 28.27
CA TYR A 187 5.93 -10.90 28.60
C TYR A 187 4.99 -12.10 28.66
N VAL A 188 5.14 -13.08 27.76
CA VAL A 188 4.31 -14.29 27.78
C VAL A 188 4.71 -15.20 28.94
N GLU A 189 6.01 -15.40 29.17
CA GLU A 189 6.51 -16.18 30.33
C GLU A 189 6.01 -15.60 31.67
N LEU A 190 5.95 -14.27 31.81
CA LEU A 190 5.49 -13.60 33.03
C LEU A 190 3.98 -13.77 33.27
N ILE A 191 3.17 -13.77 32.20
CA ILE A 191 1.72 -13.99 32.30
C ILE A 191 1.43 -15.43 32.68
N ASP A 192 2.11 -16.39 32.05
CA ASP A 192 1.95 -17.80 32.37
C ASP A 192 2.33 -18.09 33.84
N GLU A 193 3.42 -17.50 34.34
CA GLU A 193 3.81 -17.59 35.76
C GLU A 193 2.81 -16.93 36.73
N THR A 194 2.13 -15.87 36.29
CA THR A 194 1.15 -15.14 37.10
C THR A 194 -0.22 -15.85 37.11
N LEU A 195 -0.62 -16.46 36.00
CA LEU A 195 -1.85 -17.23 35.88
C LEU A 195 -1.74 -18.65 36.47
N ALA A 196 -0.53 -19.16 36.67
CA ALA A 196 -0.27 -20.45 37.31
C ALA A 196 -0.25 -20.38 38.86
N LYS A 197 -0.44 -19.21 39.46
CA LYS A 197 -0.57 -18.99 40.91
C LYS A 197 -2.01 -18.71 41.31
#